data_AF-A0A2R4AHL8-F1
#
_entry.id   AF-A0A2R4AHL8-F1
#
_cell.length_a   1.000
_cell.length_b   1.000
_cell.length_c   1.000
_cell.angle_alpha   90.00
_cell.angle_beta   90.00
_cell.angle_gamma   90.00
#
_symmetry.space_group_name_H-M   'P 1'
#
loop_
_entity.id
_entity.type
_entity.pdbx_description
1 polymer ?
#
loop_
_entity_poly.entity_id
_entity_poly.type
_entity_poly.pdbx_seq_one_letter_code
_entity_poly.pdbx_strand_id
1 'polypeptide(L)'
;MLQNTVAPAAYVWDQAQSTINGLMSAVDTLNYYKNQAGSIDAYLGKFKDVSYYKGSPCFSLSGCSESERKAMEENRRLASESQKKANDALFRGLDQQQSNLKSDAATLEQLKGKATTAQGQLEALGYANQFASQQANQLMQIRGLLLAQQNAIATQMQAQQDRQAQQDAAGAKLREGSYRASPSKTW
;
A
#
# COMPACT_ATOMS: atom_id res chain seq x y z
N MET A 1 6.77 16.76 -50.28
CA MET A 1 7.74 16.51 -49.19
C MET A 1 7.00 15.94 -48.01
N LEU A 2 7.36 14.74 -47.54
CA LEU A 2 6.81 14.16 -46.31
C LEU A 2 7.45 14.90 -45.12
N GLN A 3 6.69 15.76 -44.43
CA GLN A 3 7.13 16.30 -43.14
C GLN A 3 7.10 15.17 -42.12
N ASN A 4 8.28 14.75 -41.71
CA ASN A 4 8.48 13.75 -40.68
C ASN A 4 8.40 14.48 -39.32
N THR A 5 7.21 14.55 -38.72
CA THR A 5 7.01 15.17 -37.40
C THR A 5 7.51 14.19 -36.33
N VAL A 6 8.84 14.11 -36.14
CA VAL A 6 9.50 13.13 -35.24
C VAL A 6 9.51 13.54 -33.76
N ALA A 7 8.89 14.66 -33.39
CA ALA A 7 8.87 15.15 -32.01
C ALA A 7 7.85 14.54 -31.00
N PRO A 8 6.92 13.60 -31.31
CA PRO A 8 5.99 13.07 -30.29
C PRO A 8 6.56 12.00 -29.36
N ALA A 9 7.59 11.26 -29.79
CA ALA A 9 8.08 10.10 -29.05
C ALA A 9 8.75 10.46 -27.71
N ALA A 10 9.40 11.63 -27.62
CA ALA A 10 10.10 12.07 -26.42
C ALA A 10 9.12 12.38 -25.26
N TYR A 11 8.03 13.10 -25.55
CA TYR A 11 7.03 13.46 -24.54
C TYR A 11 6.29 12.25 -23.95
N VAL A 12 5.99 11.25 -24.78
CA VAL A 12 5.37 9.99 -24.33
C VAL A 12 6.32 9.21 -23.41
N TRP A 13 7.62 9.20 -23.71
CA TRP A 13 8.64 8.52 -22.92
C TRP A 13 8.85 9.16 -21.55
N ASP A 14 8.92 10.49 -21.48
CA ASP A 14 9.08 11.20 -20.20
C ASP A 14 7.87 10.97 -19.26
N GLN A 15 6.65 10.98 -19.82
CA GLN A 15 5.42 10.74 -19.05
C GLN A 15 5.33 9.29 -18.55
N ALA A 16 5.74 8.32 -19.38
CA ALA A 16 5.82 6.91 -19.00
C ALA A 16 6.84 6.71 -17.88
N GLN A 17 8.02 7.34 -17.97
CA GLN A 17 9.06 7.26 -16.95
C GLN A 17 8.59 7.81 -15.59
N SER A 18 7.92 8.97 -15.58
CA SER A 18 7.36 9.55 -14.36
C SER A 18 6.31 8.62 -13.71
N THR A 19 5.43 8.03 -14.53
CA THR A 19 4.41 7.08 -14.06
C THR A 19 5.05 5.80 -13.51
N ILE A 20 6.08 5.28 -14.18
CA ILE A 20 6.84 4.11 -13.73
C ILE A 20 7.55 4.41 -12.40
N ASN A 21 8.15 5.59 -12.25
CA ASN A 21 8.79 5.99 -10.99
C ASN A 21 7.78 6.04 -9.82
N GLY A 22 6.56 6.51 -10.07
CA GLY A 22 5.47 6.45 -9.10
C GLY A 22 5.07 5.01 -8.73
N LEU A 23 4.98 4.12 -9.72
CA LEU A 23 4.71 2.70 -9.50
C LEU A 23 5.82 2.03 -8.66
N MET A 24 7.08 2.41 -8.91
CA MET A 24 8.24 1.92 -8.16
C MET A 24 8.16 2.32 -6.69
N SER A 25 7.65 3.50 -6.35
CA SER A 25 7.47 3.92 -4.95
C SER A 25 6.50 3.02 -4.17
N ALA A 26 5.45 2.50 -4.82
CA ALA A 26 4.56 1.50 -4.20
C ALA A 26 5.29 0.16 -3.98
N VAL A 27 6.08 -0.29 -4.96
CA VAL A 27 6.93 -1.48 -4.86
C VAL A 27 8.00 -1.33 -3.77
N ASP A 28 8.53 -0.13 -3.57
CA ASP A 28 9.52 0.18 -2.53
C ASP A 28 8.99 -0.04 -1.12
N THR A 29 7.67 -0.04 -0.93
CA THR A 29 7.07 -0.35 0.37
C THR A 29 7.22 -1.83 0.72
N LEU A 30 6.99 -2.73 -0.25
CA LEU A 30 7.21 -4.17 -0.07
C LEU A 30 8.69 -4.51 0.03
N ASN A 31 9.54 -3.90 -0.82
CA ASN A 31 10.99 -4.08 -0.74
C ASN A 31 11.53 -3.63 0.61
N TYR A 32 11.00 -2.54 1.18
CA TYR A 32 11.36 -2.10 2.51
C TYR A 32 11.05 -3.14 3.60
N TYR A 33 9.83 -3.71 3.60
CA TYR A 33 9.50 -4.77 4.56
C TYR A 33 10.38 -6.00 4.39
N LYS A 34 10.66 -6.39 3.14
CA LYS A 34 11.56 -7.50 2.82
C LYS A 34 12.98 -7.23 3.31
N ASN A 35 13.51 -6.03 3.09
CA ASN A 35 14.88 -5.68 3.48
C ASN A 35 15.01 -5.59 5.00
N GLN A 36 13.99 -5.11 5.70
CA GLN A 36 14.02 -4.97 7.15
C GLN A 36 13.81 -6.31 7.88
N ALA A 37 13.00 -7.21 7.31
CA ALA A 37 12.74 -8.52 7.90
C ALA A 37 13.58 -9.67 7.31
N GLY A 38 14.31 -9.42 6.22
CA GLY A 38 15.06 -10.43 5.44
C GLY A 38 14.23 -11.14 4.37
N SER A 39 12.95 -11.37 4.62
CA SER A 39 11.99 -11.90 3.64
C SER A 39 10.58 -11.37 3.88
N ILE A 40 9.70 -11.54 2.90
CA ILE A 40 8.28 -11.23 3.10
C ILE A 40 7.65 -12.15 4.15
N ASP A 41 8.04 -13.43 4.16
CA ASP A 41 7.55 -14.40 5.15
C ASP A 41 8.00 -14.05 6.57
N ALA A 42 9.22 -13.52 6.72
CA ALA A 42 9.72 -13.06 8.00
C ALA A 42 8.97 -11.82 8.50
N TYR A 43 8.56 -10.93 7.61
CA TYR A 43 7.70 -9.78 7.93
C TYR A 43 6.29 -10.24 8.31
N LEU A 44 5.64 -11.05 7.48
CA LEU A 44 4.29 -11.57 7.72
C LEU A 44 4.24 -12.40 9.01
N GLY A 45 5.30 -13.17 9.27
CA GLY A 45 5.47 -13.96 10.47
C GLY A 45 5.62 -13.14 11.76
N LYS A 46 5.77 -11.81 11.70
CA LYS A 46 5.68 -10.96 12.89
C LYS A 46 4.26 -10.92 13.43
N PHE A 47 3.27 -10.83 12.55
CA PHE A 47 1.86 -10.79 12.94
C PHE A 47 1.36 -12.20 13.24
N LYS A 48 0.61 -12.34 14.33
CA LYS A 48 0.22 -13.62 14.91
C LYS A 48 -1.29 -13.79 14.95
N ASP A 49 -1.71 -15.05 15.01
CA ASP A 49 -3.11 -15.43 15.12
C ASP A 49 -3.50 -15.78 16.56
N VAL A 50 -4.79 -16.10 16.75
CA VAL A 50 -5.36 -16.43 18.05
C VAL A 50 -4.71 -17.68 18.64
N SER A 51 -4.38 -18.68 17.81
CA SER A 51 -3.79 -19.94 18.25
C SER A 51 -2.41 -19.72 18.86
N TYR A 52 -1.59 -18.90 18.21
CA TYR A 52 -0.30 -18.47 18.73
C TYR A 52 -0.46 -17.79 20.10
N TYR A 53 -1.34 -16.81 20.23
CA TYR A 53 -1.51 -16.07 21.49
C TYR A 53 -2.12 -16.92 22.60
N LYS A 54 -3.03 -17.85 22.31
CA LYS A 54 -3.55 -18.79 23.31
C LYS A 54 -2.47 -19.70 23.90
N GLY A 55 -1.46 -20.06 23.11
CA GLY A 55 -0.31 -20.86 23.54
C GLY A 55 0.82 -20.05 24.18
N SER A 56 0.76 -18.72 24.12
CA SER A 56 1.78 -17.82 24.65
C SER A 56 1.67 -17.68 26.17
N PRO A 57 2.78 -17.78 26.94
CA PRO A 57 2.82 -17.46 28.36
C PRO A 57 2.14 -16.14 28.74
N CYS A 58 2.20 -15.11 27.88
CA CYS A 58 1.51 -13.83 28.08
C CYS A 58 0.00 -13.93 28.30
N PHE A 59 -0.64 -14.97 27.79
CA PHE A 59 -2.05 -15.24 27.97
C PHE A 59 -2.23 -16.54 28.77
N SER A 60 -1.46 -16.68 29.84
CA SER A 60 -1.52 -17.81 30.76
C SER A 60 -1.32 -17.34 32.22
N LEU A 61 -1.55 -18.25 33.17
CA LEU A 61 -1.37 -17.95 34.59
C LEU A 61 0.08 -17.69 34.99
N SER A 62 1.07 -18.16 34.21
CA SER A 62 2.49 -17.91 34.49
C SER A 62 2.93 -16.47 34.18
N GLY A 63 2.08 -15.70 33.48
CA GLY A 63 2.40 -14.35 33.05
C GLY A 63 3.33 -14.29 31.84
N CYS A 64 3.54 -13.07 31.35
CA CYS A 64 4.25 -12.79 30.11
C CYS A 64 5.76 -12.70 30.34
N SER A 65 6.55 -13.51 29.63
CA SER A 65 8.01 -13.45 29.70
C SER A 65 8.54 -12.15 29.07
N GLU A 66 9.74 -11.73 29.44
CA GLU A 66 10.34 -10.52 28.86
C GLU A 66 10.53 -10.63 27.34
N SER A 67 10.89 -11.81 26.83
CA SER A 67 11.07 -12.05 25.40
C SER A 67 9.76 -11.95 24.63
N GLU A 68 8.65 -12.44 25.19
CA GLU A 68 7.34 -12.32 24.56
C GLU A 68 6.78 -10.90 24.63
N ARG A 69 7.01 -10.17 25.74
CA ARG A 69 6.68 -8.73 25.82
C ARG A 69 7.40 -7.96 24.73
N LYS A 70 8.70 -8.17 24.58
CA LYS A 70 9.52 -7.56 23.53
C LYS A 70 9.05 -7.93 22.13
N ALA A 71 8.68 -9.20 21.90
CA ALA A 71 8.15 -9.62 20.60
C ALA A 71 6.82 -8.93 20.26
N MET A 72 5.89 -8.82 21.21
CA MET A 72 4.63 -8.11 21.01
C MET A 72 4.83 -6.59 20.82
N GLU A 73 5.77 -5.99 21.54
CA GLU A 73 6.12 -4.58 21.38
C GLU A 73 6.72 -4.32 19.99
N GLU A 74 7.63 -5.18 19.53
CA GLU A 74 8.20 -5.12 18.20
C GLU A 74 7.14 -5.31 17.11
N ASN A 75 6.21 -6.25 17.30
CA ASN A 75 5.06 -6.42 16.40
C ASN A 75 4.23 -5.13 16.29
N ARG A 76 3.94 -4.47 17.41
CA ARG A 76 3.19 -3.20 17.45
C ARG A 76 3.96 -2.07 16.78
N ARG A 77 5.27 -1.99 17.01
CA ARG A 77 6.16 -1.00 16.38
C ARG A 77 6.15 -1.19 14.86
N LEU A 78 6.40 -2.40 14.39
CA LEU A 78 6.38 -2.75 12.96
C LEU A 78 5.02 -2.50 12.33
N ALA A 79 3.92 -2.86 13.01
CA ALA A 79 2.56 -2.59 12.54
C ALA A 79 2.33 -1.09 12.31
N SER A 80 2.69 -0.27 13.30
CA SER A 80 2.54 1.19 13.25
C SER A 80 3.38 1.81 12.14
N GLU A 81 4.66 1.45 12.05
CA GLU A 81 5.57 1.92 11.00
C GLU A 81 5.09 1.51 9.61
N SER A 82 4.62 0.28 9.48
CA SER A 82 4.11 -0.24 8.21
C SER A 82 2.85 0.51 7.77
N GLN A 83 1.89 0.71 8.68
CA GLN A 83 0.68 1.49 8.40
C GLN A 83 1.01 2.91 8.00
N LYS A 84 1.89 3.59 8.76
CA LYS A 84 2.32 4.95 8.42
C LYS A 84 2.92 4.99 7.02
N LYS A 85 3.81 4.06 6.71
CA LYS A 85 4.49 4.04 5.40
C LYS A 85 3.53 3.78 4.25
N ALA A 86 2.61 2.84 4.41
CA ALA A 86 1.60 2.54 3.39
C ALA A 86 0.64 3.72 3.18
N ASN A 87 0.24 4.40 4.26
CA ASN A 87 -0.58 5.61 4.18
C ASN A 87 0.17 6.77 3.53
N ASP A 88 1.44 7.02 3.92
CA ASP A 88 2.28 8.05 3.31
C ASP A 88 2.43 7.81 1.79
N ALA A 89 2.63 6.56 1.37
CA ALA A 89 2.71 6.19 -0.04
C ALA A 89 1.38 6.43 -0.78
N LEU A 90 0.24 6.07 -0.16
CA LEU A 90 -1.09 6.35 -0.71
C LEU A 90 -1.31 7.86 -0.90
N PHE A 91 -1.03 8.68 0.13
CA PHE A 91 -1.24 10.12 0.05
C PHE A 91 -0.30 10.80 -0.95
N ARG A 92 0.97 10.40 -1.01
CA ARG A 92 1.90 10.88 -2.06
C ARG A 92 1.42 10.50 -3.46
N GLY A 93 0.89 9.29 -3.62
CA GLY A 93 0.27 8.86 -4.87
C GLY A 93 -0.92 9.73 -5.27
N LEU A 94 -1.81 10.04 -4.33
CA LEU A 94 -2.97 10.91 -4.55
C LEU A 94 -2.57 12.35 -4.91
N ASP A 95 -1.57 12.90 -4.23
CA ASP A 95 -1.02 14.23 -4.51
C ASP A 95 -0.44 14.31 -5.93
N GLN A 96 0.38 13.32 -6.30
CA GLN A 96 0.89 13.22 -7.67
C GLN A 96 -0.23 13.03 -8.69
N GLN A 97 -1.26 12.23 -8.38
CA GLN A 97 -2.40 12.03 -9.27
C GLN A 97 -3.16 13.32 -9.53
N GLN A 98 -3.33 14.17 -8.51
CA GLN A 98 -3.99 15.45 -8.68
C GLN A 98 -3.25 16.34 -9.69
N SER A 99 -1.92 16.35 -9.64
CA SER A 99 -1.09 17.07 -10.61
C SER A 99 -1.17 16.46 -12.00
N ASN A 100 -1.12 15.13 -12.10
CA ASN A 100 -1.22 14.40 -13.37
C ASN A 100 -2.57 14.64 -14.06
N LEU A 101 -3.69 14.63 -13.33
CA LEU A 101 -5.02 14.86 -13.91
C LEU A 101 -5.15 16.21 -14.62
N LYS A 102 -4.54 17.27 -14.07
CA LYS A 102 -4.52 18.60 -14.71
C LYS A 102 -3.70 18.58 -16.01
N SER A 103 -2.52 17.96 -15.95
CA SER A 103 -1.66 17.81 -17.14
C SER A 103 -2.32 16.98 -18.22
N ASP A 104 -2.91 15.85 -17.85
CA ASP A 104 -3.55 14.92 -18.76
C ASP A 104 -4.76 15.56 -19.45
N ALA A 105 -5.55 16.38 -18.74
CA ALA A 105 -6.65 17.14 -19.33
C ALA A 105 -6.17 18.15 -20.38
N ALA A 106 -5.12 18.93 -20.07
CA ALA A 106 -4.53 19.88 -21.01
C ALA A 106 -3.97 19.18 -22.26
N THR A 107 -3.27 18.06 -22.07
CA THR A 107 -2.74 17.24 -23.17
C THR A 107 -3.86 16.68 -24.04
N LEU A 108 -4.95 16.20 -23.42
CA LEU A 108 -6.11 15.68 -24.14
C LEU A 108 -6.78 16.76 -25.00
N GLU A 109 -6.91 17.98 -24.48
CA GLU A 109 -7.48 19.11 -25.23
C GLU A 109 -6.61 19.49 -26.44
N GLN A 110 -5.28 19.51 -26.26
CA GLN A 110 -4.34 19.73 -27.35
C GLN A 110 -4.39 18.63 -28.42
N LEU A 111 -4.43 17.37 -28.00
CA LEU A 111 -4.53 16.22 -28.92
C LEU A 111 -5.83 16.26 -29.72
N LYS A 112 -6.96 16.61 -29.06
CA LYS A 112 -8.25 16.78 -29.72
C LYS A 112 -8.19 17.89 -30.78
N GLY A 113 -7.63 19.06 -30.44
CA GLY A 113 -7.48 20.17 -31.38
C GLY A 113 -6.66 19.78 -32.61
N LYS A 114 -5.49 19.16 -32.40
CA LYS A 114 -4.62 18.71 -33.49
C LYS A 114 -5.26 17.62 -34.36
N ALA A 115 -5.96 16.67 -33.75
CA ALA A 115 -6.67 15.63 -34.47
C ALA A 115 -7.78 16.19 -35.39
N THR A 116 -8.47 17.25 -34.98
CA THR A 116 -9.52 17.88 -35.81
C THR A 116 -8.98 18.63 -37.04
N THR A 117 -7.72 19.06 -37.01
CA THR A 117 -7.08 19.80 -38.11
C THR A 117 -6.19 18.94 -39.01
N ALA A 118 -6.11 17.63 -38.74
CA ALA A 118 -5.24 16.70 -39.46
C ALA A 118 -5.57 16.67 -40.96
N GLN A 119 -4.58 16.90 -41.81
CA GLN A 119 -4.76 17.01 -43.26
C GLN A 119 -4.62 15.67 -44.01
N GLY A 120 -4.24 14.60 -43.31
CA GLY A 120 -4.09 13.28 -43.91
C GLY A 120 -4.16 12.12 -42.92
N GLN A 121 -4.36 10.91 -43.45
CA GLN A 121 -4.50 9.69 -42.66
C GLN A 121 -3.27 9.39 -41.79
N LEU A 122 -2.06 9.65 -42.31
CA LEU A 122 -0.82 9.44 -41.54
C LEU A 122 -0.73 10.36 -40.32
N GLU A 123 -1.15 11.62 -40.47
CA GLU A 123 -1.17 12.59 -39.37
C GLU A 123 -2.22 12.22 -38.33
N ALA A 124 -3.42 11.83 -38.78
CA ALA A 124 -4.49 11.32 -37.91
C ALA A 124 -4.05 10.07 -37.14
N LEU A 125 -3.37 9.11 -37.78
CA LEU A 125 -2.78 7.94 -37.12
C LEU A 125 -1.72 8.34 -36.08
N GLY A 126 -0.91 9.35 -36.37
CA GLY A 126 0.07 9.90 -35.43
C GLY A 126 -0.59 10.42 -34.14
N TYR A 127 -1.70 11.16 -34.27
CA TYR A 127 -2.47 11.63 -33.11
C TYR A 127 -3.20 10.50 -32.38
N ALA A 128 -3.72 9.50 -33.10
CA ALA A 128 -4.33 8.32 -32.50
C ALA A 128 -3.33 7.52 -31.65
N ASN A 129 -2.10 7.35 -32.12
CA ASN A 129 -1.03 6.71 -31.35
C ASN A 129 -0.68 7.52 -30.09
N GLN A 130 -0.59 8.86 -30.19
CA GLN A 130 -0.35 9.71 -29.01
C GLN A 130 -1.48 9.59 -27.98
N PHE A 131 -2.73 9.58 -28.44
CA PHE A 131 -3.90 9.40 -27.58
C PHE A 131 -3.90 8.01 -26.90
N ALA A 132 -3.56 6.95 -27.64
CA ALA A 132 -3.42 5.60 -27.08
C ALA A 132 -2.31 5.54 -26.02
N SER A 133 -1.16 6.17 -26.27
CA SER A 133 -0.07 6.28 -25.29
C SER A 133 -0.48 7.04 -24.03
N GLN A 134 -1.23 8.13 -24.16
CA GLN A 134 -1.78 8.86 -23.01
C GLN A 134 -2.74 7.99 -22.18
N GLN A 135 -3.63 7.23 -22.84
CA GLN A 135 -4.51 6.30 -22.13
C GLN A 135 -3.74 5.18 -21.41
N ALA A 136 -2.69 4.62 -22.03
CA ALA A 136 -1.84 3.63 -21.38
C ALA A 136 -1.15 4.20 -20.12
N ASN A 137 -0.68 5.44 -20.18
CA ASN A 137 -0.12 6.14 -19.02
C ASN A 137 -1.16 6.34 -17.91
N GLN A 138 -2.37 6.79 -18.23
CA GLN A 138 -3.45 6.93 -17.24
C GLN A 138 -3.81 5.58 -16.57
N LEU A 139 -3.86 4.49 -17.33
CA LEU A 139 -4.11 3.16 -16.77
C LEU A 139 -3.00 2.72 -15.81
N MET A 140 -1.74 3.03 -16.12
CA MET A 140 -0.61 2.75 -15.24
C MET A 140 -0.65 3.59 -13.96
N GLN A 141 -1.04 4.87 -14.04
CA GLN A 141 -1.26 5.71 -12.86
C GLN A 141 -2.37 5.16 -11.96
N ILE A 142 -3.52 4.79 -12.54
CA ILE A 142 -4.64 4.16 -11.83
C ILE A 142 -4.18 2.87 -11.15
N ARG A 143 -3.43 2.02 -11.86
CA ARG A 143 -2.86 0.80 -11.28
C ARG A 143 -1.94 1.10 -10.10
N GLY A 144 -1.11 2.14 -10.18
CA GLY A 144 -0.26 2.58 -9.07
C GLY A 144 -1.05 3.00 -7.83
N LEU A 145 -2.10 3.81 -8.00
CA LEU A 145 -2.99 4.20 -6.91
C LEU A 145 -3.72 3.01 -6.29
N LEU A 146 -4.22 2.10 -7.11
CA LEU A 146 -4.90 0.88 -6.64
C LEU A 146 -3.96 -0.01 -5.83
N LEU A 147 -2.71 -0.16 -6.25
CA LEU A 147 -1.70 -0.90 -5.50
C LEU A 147 -1.38 -0.23 -4.17
N ALA A 148 -1.21 1.09 -4.14
CA ALA A 148 -0.97 1.85 -2.91
C ALA A 148 -2.16 1.73 -1.94
N GLN A 149 -3.39 1.82 -2.45
CA GLN A 149 -4.61 1.63 -1.68
C GLN A 149 -4.72 0.22 -1.11
N GLN A 150 -4.51 -0.81 -1.94
CA GLN A 150 -4.54 -2.21 -1.49
C GLN A 150 -3.48 -2.48 -0.42
N ASN A 151 -2.29 -1.90 -0.55
CA ASN A 151 -1.23 -2.02 0.45
C ASN A 151 -1.61 -1.36 1.79
N ALA A 152 -2.17 -0.14 1.75
CA ALA A 152 -2.65 0.55 2.95
C ALA A 152 -3.73 -0.26 3.68
N ILE A 153 -4.72 -0.77 2.94
CA ILE A 153 -5.81 -1.61 3.49
C ILE A 153 -5.25 -2.92 4.04
N ALA A 154 -4.41 -3.63 3.29
CA ALA A 154 -3.82 -4.89 3.73
C ALA A 154 -3.01 -4.72 5.03
N THR A 155 -2.19 -3.67 5.11
CA THR A 155 -1.37 -3.37 6.29
C THR A 155 -2.23 -2.98 7.50
N GLN A 156 -3.31 -2.22 7.28
CA GLN A 156 -4.29 -1.92 8.33
C GLN A 156 -4.97 -3.19 8.85
N MET A 157 -5.48 -4.03 7.94
CA MET A 157 -6.17 -5.28 8.27
C MET A 157 -5.25 -6.24 9.02
N GLN A 158 -3.99 -6.39 8.58
CA GLN A 158 -3.00 -7.27 9.22
C GLN A 158 -2.78 -6.89 10.69
N ALA A 159 -2.58 -5.60 10.96
CA ALA A 159 -2.39 -5.08 12.31
C ALA A 159 -3.67 -5.12 13.17
N GLN A 160 -4.85 -5.01 12.55
CA GLN A 160 -6.12 -5.18 13.25
C GLN A 160 -6.35 -6.65 13.63
N GLN A 161 -6.06 -7.58 12.73
CA GLN A 161 -6.17 -9.01 12.97
C GLN A 161 -5.25 -9.47 14.11
N ASP A 162 -4.00 -9.01 14.13
CA ASP A 162 -3.06 -9.30 15.22
C ASP A 162 -3.56 -8.79 16.58
N ARG A 163 -4.07 -7.56 16.63
CA ARG A 163 -4.68 -6.99 17.85
C ARG A 163 -5.93 -7.74 18.28
N GLN A 164 -6.81 -8.08 17.35
CA GLN A 164 -8.01 -8.87 17.62
C GLN A 164 -7.61 -10.23 18.19
N ALA A 165 -6.57 -10.86 17.64
CA ALA A 165 -6.07 -12.13 18.12
C ALA A 165 -5.56 -12.06 19.57
N GLN A 166 -4.86 -10.99 19.95
CA GLN A 166 -4.47 -10.72 21.34
C GLN A 166 -5.71 -10.56 22.25
N GLN A 167 -6.72 -9.82 21.81
CA GLN A 167 -7.95 -9.59 22.57
C GLN A 167 -8.76 -10.88 22.75
N ASP A 168 -8.87 -11.71 21.71
CA ASP A 168 -9.58 -12.98 21.75
C ASP A 168 -8.89 -13.97 22.69
N ALA A 169 -7.55 -14.03 22.66
CA ALA A 169 -6.76 -14.85 23.58
C ALA A 169 -6.93 -14.36 25.04
N ALA A 170 -6.85 -13.05 25.29
CA ALA A 170 -7.11 -12.47 26.61
C ALA A 170 -8.53 -12.76 27.10
N GLY A 171 -9.53 -12.57 26.23
CA GLY A 171 -10.93 -12.80 26.55
C GLY A 171 -11.23 -14.27 26.83
N ALA A 172 -10.63 -15.20 26.08
CA ALA A 172 -10.73 -16.63 26.35
C ALA A 172 -10.19 -16.97 27.74
N LYS A 173 -9.02 -16.43 28.11
CA LYS A 173 -8.42 -16.66 29.43
C LYS A 173 -9.20 -16.04 30.58
N LEU A 174 -9.75 -14.85 30.38
CA LEU A 174 -10.63 -14.21 31.36
C LEU A 174 -11.89 -15.06 31.61
N ARG A 175 -12.45 -15.69 30.57
CA ARG A 175 -13.61 -16.59 30.69
C ARG A 175 -13.28 -17.97 31.26
N GLU A 176 -12.06 -18.45 31.10
CA GLU A 176 -11.57 -19.68 31.74
C GLU A 176 -11.38 -19.52 33.26
N GLY A 177 -11.18 -18.29 33.75
CA GLY A 177 -10.96 -18.02 35.17
C GLY A 177 -12.17 -18.38 36.03
N SER A 178 -12.00 -19.32 36.96
CA SER A 178 -12.99 -19.56 38.02
C SER A 178 -13.00 -18.38 39.01
N TYR A 179 -14.19 -17.88 39.35
CA TYR A 179 -14.36 -16.88 40.41
C TYR A 179 -13.72 -17.39 41.73
N ARG A 180 -12.77 -16.62 42.27
CA ARG A 180 -12.27 -16.78 43.64
C ARG A 180 -12.74 -15.61 44.48
N ALA A 181 -13.59 -15.88 45.46
CA ALA A 181 -14.01 -14.89 46.44
C ALA A 181 -12.77 -14.35 47.19
N SER A 182 -12.70 -13.04 47.36
CA SER A 182 -11.69 -12.41 48.21
C SER A 182 -11.83 -12.92 49.66
N PRO A 183 -10.73 -13.03 50.42
CA PRO A 183 -10.81 -13.41 51.84
C PRO A 183 -11.78 -12.50 52.59
N SER A 184 -12.68 -13.08 53.39
CA SER A 184 -13.62 -12.31 54.20
C SER A 184 -12.84 -11.42 55.17
N LYS A 185 -12.97 -10.10 55.03
CA LYS A 185 -12.50 -9.17 56.05
C LYS A 185 -13.57 -9.06 57.13
N THR A 186 -13.29 -9.57 58.32
CA THR A 186 -14.01 -9.21 59.54
C THR A 186 -13.44 -7.90 60.08
N TRP A 187 -14.34 -6.94 60.34
CA TRP A 187 -14.04 -5.64 60.94
C TRP A 187 -13.87 -5.76 62.45
#